data_AF-A0A1Q7FGC8-F1
#
_entry.id   AF-A0A1Q7FGC8-F1
#
_cell.length_a   1.000
_cell.length_b   1.000
_cell.length_c   1.000
_cell.angle_alpha   90.00
_cell.angle_beta   90.00
_cell.angle_gamma   90.00
#
_symmetry.space_group_name_H-M   'P 1'
#
loop_
_entity.id
_entity.type
_entity.pdbx_description
1 polymer ?
#
loop_
_entity_poly.entity_id
_entity_poly.type
_entity_poly.pdbx_seq_one_letter_code
_entity_poly.pdbx_strand_id
1 'polypeptide(L)'
;MQRRTVITIVIVVAAFFIGGGIFEYARYLGPQTVLQTNGDMEHCRQGSVLEGAGRESRFSVLSTCERAIGIVHDMKGTKEDDGDYQFNLDVEGPYKRLLNQENNNRWHGMLVIEIIPSDQGSNSVQIPKNGDRIEVYGAWVTDHAYLGLPLPPGWNEIHPAWNVKILTRS
;
A
#
# COMPACT_ATOMS: atom_id res chain seq x y z
N MET A 1 44.81 15.79 25.66
CA MET A 1 43.86 16.26 24.63
C MET A 1 43.18 17.52 25.16
N GLN A 2 43.22 18.66 24.45
CA GLN A 2 42.70 19.93 24.97
C GLN A 2 41.17 19.88 25.12
N ARG A 3 40.64 20.47 26.21
CA ARG A 3 39.19 20.54 26.52
C ARG A 3 38.34 21.08 25.35
N ARG A 4 38.92 21.95 24.51
CA ARG A 4 38.29 22.47 23.28
C ARG A 4 38.07 21.39 22.22
N THR A 5 39.05 20.51 22.01
CA THR A 5 38.97 19.41 21.04
C THR A 5 37.89 18.39 21.40
N VAL A 6 37.72 18.09 22.69
CA VAL A 6 36.67 17.17 23.18
C VAL A 6 35.27 17.74 22.92
N ILE A 7 35.07 19.04 23.21
CA ILE A 7 33.76 19.71 23.01
C ILE A 7 33.38 19.71 21.52
N THR A 8 34.33 20.01 20.62
CA THR A 8 34.06 19.99 19.18
C THR A 8 33.64 18.61 18.69
N ILE A 9 34.31 17.53 19.14
CA ILE A 9 33.96 16.16 18.74
C ILE A 9 32.55 15.80 19.21
N VAL A 10 32.19 16.13 20.45
CA VAL A 10 30.85 15.84 21.00
C VAL A 10 29.75 16.56 20.21
N ILE A 11 29.95 17.83 19.85
CA ILE A 11 28.97 18.60 19.08
C ILE A 11 28.79 18.01 17.67
N VAL A 12 29.88 17.62 16.99
CA VAL A 12 29.81 17.03 15.64
C VAL A 12 29.09 15.67 15.68
N VAL A 13 29.37 14.84 16.69
CA VAL A 13 28.71 13.54 16.87
C VAL A 13 27.22 13.74 17.17
N ALA A 14 26.86 14.64 18.07
CA ALA A 14 25.46 14.95 18.39
C ALA A 14 24.71 15.51 17.16
N ALA A 15 25.32 16.40 16.39
CA ALA A 15 24.73 16.92 15.15
C ALA A 15 24.54 15.82 14.09
N PHE A 16 25.43 14.83 14.01
CA PHE A 16 25.27 13.67 13.13
C PHE A 16 24.10 12.77 13.55
N PHE A 17 23.94 12.50 14.86
CA PHE A 17 22.81 11.71 15.37
C PHE A 17 21.48 12.45 15.25
N ILE A 18 21.45 13.75 15.52
CA ILE A 18 20.25 14.58 15.39
C ILE A 18 19.89 14.75 13.92
N GLY A 19 20.86 15.09 13.06
CA GLY A 19 20.65 15.27 11.63
C GLY A 19 20.27 13.97 10.92
N GLY A 20 20.98 12.87 11.21
CA GLY A 20 20.64 11.53 10.70
C GLY A 20 19.30 11.03 11.22
N GLY A 21 19.01 11.24 12.51
CA GLY A 21 17.72 10.89 13.11
C GLY A 21 16.55 11.68 12.50
N ILE A 22 16.70 13.00 12.30
CA ILE A 22 15.69 13.84 11.66
C ILE A 22 15.52 13.49 10.18
N PHE A 23 16.61 13.19 9.47
CA PHE A 23 16.55 12.80 8.05
C PHE A 23 15.85 11.46 7.85
N GLU A 24 16.20 10.45 8.63
CA GLU A 24 15.50 9.15 8.61
C GLU A 24 14.04 9.30 9.06
N TYR A 25 13.77 10.11 10.08
CA TYR A 25 12.41 10.40 10.55
C TYR A 25 11.56 11.08 9.47
N ALA A 26 12.11 12.09 8.77
CA ALA A 26 11.42 12.78 7.68
C ALA A 26 11.23 11.88 6.45
N ARG A 27 12.19 11.00 6.15
CA ARG A 27 12.08 10.02 5.06
C ARG A 27 11.00 8.97 5.33
N TYR A 28 10.84 8.57 6.60
CA TYR A 28 9.88 7.53 6.99
C TYR A 28 8.45 8.07 7.18
N LEU A 29 8.29 9.32 7.64
CA LEU A 29 6.97 9.91 7.93
C LEU A 29 6.51 10.95 6.90
N GLY A 30 7.38 11.34 5.96
CA GLY A 30 7.01 12.20 4.85
C GLY A 30 6.03 11.50 3.89
N PRO A 31 5.09 12.24 3.27
CA PRO A 31 4.17 11.68 2.27
C PRO A 31 4.97 11.04 1.13
N GLN A 32 4.70 9.76 0.85
CA GLN A 32 5.35 9.01 -0.22
C GLN A 32 4.68 9.37 -1.55
N THR A 33 5.16 10.41 -2.23
CA THR A 33 4.71 10.70 -3.60
C THR A 33 5.46 9.81 -4.59
N VAL A 34 5.01 8.57 -4.74
CA VAL A 34 5.59 7.63 -5.72
C VAL A 34 4.86 7.83 -7.06
N LEU A 35 5.59 8.34 -8.06
CA LEU A 35 5.04 8.60 -9.38
C LEU A 35 5.11 7.36 -10.28
N GLN A 36 3.99 6.99 -10.89
CA GLN A 36 3.94 6.00 -11.96
C GLN A 36 4.27 6.64 -13.31
N THR A 37 5.16 5.99 -14.05
CA THR A 37 5.57 6.36 -15.42
C THR A 37 5.43 5.18 -16.39
N ASN A 38 4.52 4.24 -16.10
CA ASN A 38 4.31 3.05 -16.92
C ASN A 38 3.71 3.43 -18.29
N GLY A 39 4.19 2.81 -19.37
CA GLY A 39 3.65 2.99 -20.72
C GLY A 39 2.27 2.37 -20.94
N ASP A 40 1.81 1.49 -20.04
CA ASP A 40 0.44 1.00 -20.00
C ASP A 40 -0.50 2.12 -19.53
N MET A 41 -1.10 2.84 -20.49
CA MET A 41 -2.08 3.89 -20.21
C MET A 41 -3.51 3.35 -20.04
N GLU A 42 -3.74 2.06 -20.28
CA GLU A 42 -5.08 1.47 -20.22
C GLU A 42 -5.42 0.99 -18.81
N HIS A 43 -4.47 0.36 -18.13
CA HIS A 43 -4.69 -0.26 -16.83
C HIS A 43 -3.94 0.43 -15.69
N CYS A 44 -2.82 1.09 -15.98
CA CYS A 44 -1.99 1.74 -14.97
C CYS A 44 -2.23 3.26 -14.95
N ARG A 45 -2.58 3.79 -13.76
CA ARG A 45 -2.78 5.24 -13.60
C ARG A 45 -1.45 5.99 -13.69
N GLN A 46 -1.45 7.19 -14.24
CA GLN A 46 -0.27 8.05 -14.30
C GLN A 46 -0.21 8.98 -13.09
N GLY A 47 0.98 9.48 -12.74
CA GLY A 47 1.14 10.41 -11.61
C GLY A 47 1.27 9.71 -10.26
N SER A 48 0.87 10.37 -9.18
CA SER A 48 1.02 9.84 -7.82
C SER A 48 0.14 8.62 -7.60
N VAL A 49 0.71 7.47 -7.24
CA VAL A 49 -0.08 6.22 -7.10
C VAL A 49 -0.81 6.07 -5.78
N LEU A 50 -0.50 6.92 -4.80
CA LEU A 50 -1.19 6.94 -3.50
C LEU A 50 -2.15 8.12 -3.34
N GLU A 51 -2.19 9.05 -4.31
CA GLU A 51 -3.13 10.17 -4.29
C GLU A 51 -4.56 9.68 -4.02
N GLY A 52 -5.18 10.26 -2.99
CA GLY A 52 -6.54 9.95 -2.55
C GLY A 52 -6.63 8.81 -1.53
N ALA A 53 -5.56 8.07 -1.28
CA ALA A 53 -5.48 7.05 -0.24
C ALA A 53 -5.40 7.70 1.15
N GLY A 54 -6.13 7.15 2.12
CA GLY A 54 -6.00 7.54 3.50
C GLY A 54 -4.60 7.20 4.04
N ARG A 55 -4.03 8.11 4.85
CA ARG A 55 -2.79 7.85 5.61
C ARG A 55 -1.60 7.38 4.75
N GLU A 56 -1.37 8.01 3.60
CA GLU A 56 -0.34 7.62 2.61
C GLU A 56 1.05 7.29 3.19
N SER A 57 1.48 7.98 4.26
CA SER A 57 2.78 7.76 4.90
C SER A 57 2.94 6.39 5.58
N ARG A 58 1.85 5.62 5.77
CA ARG A 58 1.92 4.25 6.31
C ARG A 58 2.29 3.21 5.26
N PHE A 59 2.23 3.55 3.98
CA PHE A 59 2.44 2.59 2.90
C PHE A 59 3.91 2.54 2.47
N SER A 60 4.40 1.33 2.25
CA SER A 60 5.60 1.09 1.44
C SER A 60 5.19 0.61 0.07
N VAL A 61 5.45 1.39 -0.98
CA VAL A 61 5.11 0.99 -2.36
C VAL A 61 6.10 -0.05 -2.87
N LEU A 62 5.58 -1.24 -3.21
CA LEU A 62 6.34 -2.36 -3.77
C LEU A 62 6.32 -2.33 -5.31
N SER A 63 5.17 -1.99 -5.90
CA SER A 63 5.01 -1.69 -7.32
C SER A 63 3.95 -0.61 -7.51
N THR A 64 4.20 0.30 -8.45
CA THR A 64 3.28 1.40 -8.78
C THR A 64 2.07 0.94 -9.60
N CYS A 65 2.14 -0.22 -10.25
CA CYS A 65 1.03 -0.86 -10.92
C CYS A 65 1.28 -2.36 -10.91
N GLU A 66 0.37 -3.09 -10.31
CA GLU A 66 0.41 -4.53 -10.22
C GLU A 66 -0.94 -5.09 -10.58
N ARG A 67 -0.92 -6.23 -11.26
CA ARG A 67 -2.11 -6.96 -11.67
C ARG A 67 -2.33 -8.14 -10.75
N ALA A 68 -3.57 -8.41 -10.38
CA ALA A 68 -3.96 -9.66 -9.75
C ALA A 68 -5.28 -10.20 -10.31
N ILE A 69 -5.44 -11.53 -10.25
CA ILE A 69 -6.70 -12.21 -10.49
C ILE A 69 -6.97 -13.15 -9.33
N GLY A 70 -8.21 -13.23 -8.88
CA GLY A 70 -8.62 -14.14 -7.81
C GLY A 70 -10.13 -14.16 -7.56
N ILE A 71 -10.52 -14.85 -6.50
CA ILE A 71 -11.91 -14.94 -6.01
C ILE A 71 -12.11 -14.00 -4.83
N VAL A 72 -13.19 -13.24 -4.82
CA VAL A 72 -13.51 -12.26 -3.78
C VAL A 72 -14.07 -12.95 -2.53
N HIS A 73 -13.53 -12.57 -1.37
CA HIS A 73 -13.93 -12.99 -0.04
C HIS A 73 -14.08 -11.78 0.90
N ASP A 74 -14.84 -11.96 1.98
CA ASP A 74 -15.02 -10.99 3.07
C ASP A 74 -15.48 -9.57 2.65
N MET A 75 -16.07 -9.44 1.46
CA MET A 75 -16.71 -8.21 1.01
C MET A 75 -17.97 -7.96 1.86
N LYS A 76 -17.91 -6.94 2.72
CA LYS A 76 -19.00 -6.57 3.63
C LYS A 76 -20.14 -5.81 2.93
N GLY A 77 -19.85 -5.21 1.77
CA GLY A 77 -20.79 -4.32 1.07
C GLY A 77 -20.95 -2.93 1.71
N THR A 78 -20.37 -2.71 2.88
CA THR A 78 -20.21 -1.40 3.54
C THR A 78 -18.78 -0.91 3.36
N LYS A 79 -18.58 0.40 3.53
CA LYS A 79 -17.26 1.05 3.48
C LYS A 79 -16.59 1.00 4.85
N GLU A 80 -15.26 1.01 4.86
CA GLU A 80 -14.46 1.20 6.08
C GLU A 80 -14.51 2.67 6.54
N ASP A 81 -13.90 2.98 7.68
CA ASP A 81 -13.99 4.31 8.33
C ASP A 81 -13.45 5.46 7.47
N ASP A 82 -12.48 5.20 6.59
CA ASP A 82 -11.93 6.14 5.62
C ASP A 82 -12.71 6.22 4.30
N GLY A 83 -13.77 5.41 4.18
CA GLY A 83 -14.66 5.39 3.03
C GLY A 83 -14.28 4.39 1.95
N ASP A 84 -13.24 3.59 2.16
CA ASP A 84 -12.78 2.59 1.21
C ASP A 84 -13.73 1.38 1.15
N TYR A 85 -13.86 0.78 -0.03
CA TYR A 85 -14.34 -0.61 -0.09
C TYR A 85 -13.16 -1.54 0.08
N GLN A 86 -13.19 -2.32 1.16
CA GLN A 86 -12.18 -3.34 1.46
C GLN A 86 -12.75 -4.74 1.26
N PHE A 87 -11.97 -5.61 0.64
CA PHE A 87 -12.25 -7.05 0.55
C PHE A 87 -10.96 -7.87 0.41
N ASN A 88 -11.08 -9.17 0.59
CA ASN A 88 -9.98 -10.13 0.45
C ASN A 88 -10.06 -10.83 -0.91
N LEU A 89 -8.91 -11.08 -1.52
CA LEU A 89 -8.81 -11.77 -2.81
C LEU A 89 -7.99 -13.05 -2.64
N ASP A 90 -8.62 -14.20 -2.83
CA ASP A 90 -7.90 -15.46 -3.00
C ASP A 90 -7.28 -15.48 -4.39
N VAL A 91 -6.04 -14.97 -4.46
CA VAL A 91 -5.35 -14.78 -5.74
C VAL A 91 -4.95 -16.10 -6.38
N GLU A 92 -5.00 -16.16 -7.71
CA GLU A 92 -4.58 -17.33 -8.48
C GLU A 92 -3.07 -17.59 -8.38
N GLY A 93 -2.65 -18.82 -8.71
CA GLY A 93 -1.28 -19.32 -8.54
C GLY A 93 -0.16 -18.34 -8.92
N PRO A 94 -0.17 -17.73 -10.13
CA PRO A 94 0.87 -16.78 -10.55
C PRO A 94 0.99 -15.53 -9.66
N TYR A 95 -0.09 -15.16 -8.95
CA TYR A 95 -0.17 -13.96 -8.12
C TYR A 95 0.06 -14.24 -6.64
N LYS A 96 0.25 -15.50 -6.23
CA LYS A 96 0.61 -15.82 -4.83
C LYS A 96 1.91 -15.12 -4.39
N ARG A 97 2.76 -14.70 -5.33
CA ARG A 97 3.95 -13.86 -5.07
C ARG A 97 3.64 -12.49 -4.46
N LEU A 98 2.39 -12.02 -4.55
CA LEU A 98 1.95 -10.73 -4.02
C LEU A 98 1.72 -10.77 -2.50
N LEU A 99 1.59 -11.98 -1.95
CA LEU A 99 1.33 -12.20 -0.54
C LEU A 99 2.64 -12.16 0.26
N ASN A 100 2.54 -11.72 1.51
CA ASN A 100 3.61 -11.86 2.49
C ASN A 100 3.15 -12.71 3.70
N GLN A 101 4.02 -12.86 4.69
CA GLN A 101 3.71 -13.65 5.89
C GLN A 101 2.53 -13.08 6.68
N GLU A 102 2.36 -11.76 6.70
CA GLU A 102 1.27 -11.11 7.44
C GLU A 102 -0.09 -11.26 6.73
N ASN A 103 -0.12 -11.40 5.40
CA ASN A 103 -1.32 -11.87 4.71
C ASN A 103 -1.76 -13.25 5.21
N ASN A 104 -0.82 -14.18 5.41
CA ASN A 104 -1.13 -15.50 5.96
C ASN A 104 -1.61 -15.42 7.41
N ASN A 105 -0.94 -14.59 8.23
CA ASN A 105 -1.21 -14.49 9.66
C ASN A 105 -2.54 -13.79 9.98
N ARG A 106 -2.92 -12.78 9.18
CA ARG A 106 -4.04 -11.87 9.50
C ARG A 106 -5.21 -11.95 8.53
N TRP A 107 -4.93 -12.29 7.27
CA TRP A 107 -5.88 -12.25 6.16
C TRP A 107 -6.07 -13.63 5.52
N HIS A 108 -5.84 -14.69 6.29
CA HIS A 108 -6.07 -16.09 5.87
C HIS A 108 -5.38 -16.47 4.55
N GLY A 109 -4.23 -15.84 4.24
CA GLY A 109 -3.48 -16.09 3.01
C GLY A 109 -4.09 -15.44 1.76
N MET A 110 -4.90 -14.41 1.94
CA MET A 110 -5.51 -13.63 0.86
C MET A 110 -4.88 -12.24 0.75
N LEU A 111 -4.97 -11.66 -0.44
CA LEU A 111 -4.50 -10.31 -0.72
C LEU A 111 -5.62 -9.32 -0.36
N VAL A 112 -5.32 -8.32 0.45
CA VAL A 112 -6.29 -7.25 0.74
C VAL A 112 -6.37 -6.32 -0.47
N ILE A 113 -7.58 -5.91 -0.83
CA ILE A 113 -7.86 -4.98 -1.93
C ILE A 113 -8.70 -3.83 -1.37
N GLU A 114 -8.28 -2.59 -1.60
CA GLU A 114 -8.98 -1.39 -1.14
C GLU A 114 -9.25 -0.42 -2.30
N ILE A 115 -10.52 -0.07 -2.50
CA ILE A 115 -10.97 0.90 -3.52
C ILE A 115 -11.30 2.22 -2.83
N ILE A 116 -10.46 3.22 -3.06
CA ILE A 116 -10.60 4.55 -2.43
C ILE A 116 -11.82 5.32 -2.96
N PRO A 117 -12.41 6.26 -2.19
CA PRO A 117 -13.59 7.03 -2.57
C PRO A 117 -13.55 7.66 -3.98
N SER A 118 -12.38 8.16 -4.40
CA SER A 118 -12.23 8.81 -5.70
C SER A 118 -12.35 7.86 -6.89
N ASP A 119 -12.08 6.56 -6.70
CA ASP A 119 -12.11 5.54 -7.77
C ASP A 119 -13.47 4.81 -7.87
N GLN A 120 -14.28 4.81 -6.79
CA GLN A 120 -15.52 4.02 -6.67
C GLN A 120 -16.62 4.36 -7.69
N GLY A 121 -16.58 5.56 -8.28
CA GLY A 121 -17.52 6.00 -9.32
C GLY A 121 -16.98 5.91 -10.74
N SER A 122 -15.75 5.43 -10.91
CA SER A 122 -15.10 5.35 -12.23
C SER A 122 -15.64 4.19 -13.07
N ASN A 123 -15.60 4.34 -14.39
CA ASN A 123 -16.02 3.27 -15.31
C ASN A 123 -15.08 2.04 -15.30
N SER A 124 -13.87 2.17 -14.74
CA SER A 124 -12.90 1.09 -14.62
C SER A 124 -13.10 0.25 -13.35
N VAL A 125 -13.99 0.65 -12.45
CA VAL A 125 -14.22 -0.03 -11.17
C VAL A 125 -15.62 -0.62 -11.10
N GLN A 126 -15.68 -1.94 -10.98
CA GLN A 126 -16.88 -2.67 -10.64
C GLN A 126 -16.78 -3.16 -9.20
N ILE A 127 -17.73 -2.75 -8.33
CA ILE A 127 -17.78 -3.22 -6.95
C ILE A 127 -18.22 -4.71 -6.95
N PRO A 128 -17.36 -5.65 -6.53
CA PRO A 128 -17.68 -7.07 -6.58
C PRO A 128 -18.51 -7.52 -5.38
N LYS A 129 -19.00 -8.76 -5.43
CA LYS A 129 -19.55 -9.49 -4.27
C LYS A 129 -18.72 -10.73 -3.97
N ASN A 130 -18.90 -11.30 -2.79
CA ASN A 130 -18.26 -12.57 -2.41
C ASN A 130 -18.53 -13.65 -3.46
N GLY A 131 -17.48 -14.37 -3.86
CA GLY A 131 -17.50 -15.42 -4.87
C GLY A 131 -17.31 -14.94 -6.31
N ASP A 132 -17.36 -13.63 -6.59
CA ASP A 132 -17.03 -13.12 -7.93
C ASP A 132 -15.54 -13.37 -8.22
N ARG A 133 -15.23 -13.75 -9.46
CA ARG A 133 -13.84 -13.80 -9.97
C ARG A 133 -13.52 -12.48 -10.63
N ILE A 134 -12.47 -11.81 -10.16
CA ILE A 134 -12.10 -10.47 -10.64
C ILE A 134 -10.68 -10.42 -11.18
N GLU A 135 -10.44 -9.43 -12.03
CA GLU A 135 -9.13 -8.87 -12.35
C GLU A 135 -9.04 -7.49 -11.72
N VAL A 136 -7.90 -7.19 -11.09
CA VAL A 136 -7.64 -5.91 -10.45
C VAL A 136 -6.28 -5.37 -10.84
N TYR A 137 -6.20 -4.04 -11.01
CA TYR A 137 -4.96 -3.28 -11.08
C TYR A 137 -4.95 -2.17 -10.03
N GLY A 138 -3.78 -1.96 -9.46
CA GLY A 138 -3.57 -0.91 -8.48
C GLY A 138 -2.13 -0.84 -8.00
N ALA A 139 -1.88 0.01 -7.00
CA ALA A 139 -0.57 0.09 -6.37
C ALA A 139 -0.42 -1.10 -5.43
N TRP A 140 0.64 -1.88 -5.60
CA TRP A 140 0.98 -2.95 -4.66
C TRP A 140 1.83 -2.36 -3.55
N VAL A 141 1.32 -2.42 -2.33
CA VAL A 141 1.91 -1.79 -1.17
C VAL A 141 1.99 -2.75 0.00
N THR A 142 2.83 -2.42 0.98
CA THR A 142 2.74 -2.96 2.34
C THR A 142 2.11 -1.89 3.24
N ASP A 143 1.01 -2.21 3.93
CA ASP A 143 0.36 -1.34 4.92
C ASP A 143 0.94 -1.57 6.32
N HIS A 144 1.61 -0.54 6.85
CA HIS A 144 2.13 -0.52 8.22
C HIS A 144 1.13 0.13 9.19
N ALA A 145 -0.08 -0.43 9.27
CA ALA A 145 -1.23 0.11 10.03
C ALA A 145 -0.93 0.51 11.49
N TYR A 146 0.15 0.01 12.07
CA TYR A 146 0.63 0.38 13.40
C TYR A 146 1.91 1.25 13.29
N LEU A 147 1.68 2.56 13.25
CA LEU A 147 2.64 3.62 13.65
C LEU A 147 3.82 3.95 12.73
N GLY A 148 3.90 3.44 11.49
CA GLY A 148 5.04 3.77 10.62
C GLY A 148 6.38 3.48 11.31
N LEU A 149 6.40 2.48 12.19
CA LEU A 149 7.57 1.96 12.86
C LEU A 149 7.72 0.51 12.38
N PRO A 150 8.95 -0.01 12.24
CA PRO A 150 9.21 -1.29 11.55
C PRO A 150 8.65 -2.55 12.24
N LEU A 151 7.84 -2.42 13.31
CA LEU A 151 7.31 -3.55 14.07
C LEU A 151 5.90 -3.27 14.59
N PRO A 152 4.93 -4.18 14.36
CA PRO A 152 5.02 -5.42 13.58
C PRO A 152 5.04 -5.16 12.06
N PRO A 153 5.51 -6.14 11.24
CA PRO A 153 5.43 -6.02 9.79
C PRO A 153 3.98 -5.84 9.31
N GLY A 154 3.83 -5.08 8.23
CA GLY A 154 2.56 -4.89 7.54
C GLY A 154 2.17 -6.06 6.64
N TRP A 155 0.92 -6.09 6.20
CA TRP A 155 0.45 -7.00 5.15
C TRP A 155 0.57 -6.35 3.78
N ASN A 156 0.64 -7.16 2.73
CA ASN A 156 0.59 -6.65 1.38
C ASN A 156 -0.85 -6.48 0.90
N GLU A 157 -1.07 -5.48 0.07
CA GLU A 157 -2.39 -5.16 -0.49
C GLU A 157 -2.27 -4.46 -1.83
N ILE A 158 -3.36 -4.44 -2.58
CA ILE A 158 -3.55 -3.51 -3.69
C ILE A 158 -4.39 -2.34 -3.17
N HIS A 159 -3.72 -1.23 -2.90
CA HIS A 159 -4.32 0.01 -2.39
C HIS A 159 -3.54 1.21 -2.96
N PRO A 160 -4.17 2.10 -3.74
CA PRO A 160 -5.55 2.00 -4.23
C PRO A 160 -5.72 0.98 -5.34
N ALA A 161 -6.90 0.38 -5.45
CA ALA A 161 -7.37 -0.36 -6.61
C ALA A 161 -8.24 0.52 -7.51
N TRP A 162 -7.71 0.94 -8.65
CA TRP A 162 -8.37 1.87 -9.59
C TRP A 162 -8.94 1.19 -10.84
N ASN A 163 -8.65 -0.09 -11.05
CA ASN A 163 -9.28 -0.90 -12.09
C ASN A 163 -9.71 -2.23 -11.48
N VAL A 164 -11.01 -2.50 -11.48
CA VAL A 164 -11.61 -3.73 -10.95
C VAL A 164 -12.63 -4.22 -11.95
N LYS A 165 -12.38 -5.38 -12.54
CA LYS A 165 -13.21 -5.99 -13.57
C LYS A 165 -13.69 -7.36 -13.12
N ILE A 166 -15.01 -7.56 -13.10
CA ILE A 166 -15.60 -8.87 -12.83
C ILE A 166 -15.48 -9.72 -14.09
N LEU A 167 -14.68 -10.79 -14.00
CA LEU A 167 -14.47 -11.76 -15.07
C LEU A 167 -15.58 -12.84 -15.06
N THR A 168 -16.06 -13.23 -13.88
CA THR A 168 -17.16 -14.19 -13.73
C THR A 168 -17.94 -13.88 -12.46
N ARG A 169 -19.27 -13.89 -12.55
CA ARG A 169 -20.16 -13.65 -11.41
C ARG A 169 -20.35 -14.94 -10.60
N SER A 170 -20.44 -14.78 -9.29
CA SER A 170 -20.92 -15.82 -8.36
C SER A 170 -22.40 -16.15 -8.57
#